data_AF-A0AAV5WNC8-F1
#
_entry.id   AF-A0AAV5WNC8-F1
#
_cell.length_a   1.000
_cell.length_b   1.000
_cell.length_c   1.000
_cell.angle_alpha   90.00
_cell.angle_beta   90.00
_cell.angle_gamma   90.00
#
_symmetry.space_group_name_H-M   'P 1'
#
loop_
_entity.id
_entity.type
_entity.pdbx_description
1 polymer ?
#
loop_
_entity_poly.entity_id
_entity_poly.type
_entity_poly.pdbx_seq_one_letter_code
_entity_poly.pdbx_strand_id
1 'polypeptide(L)'
;MDLSLRNLKEVQNQLRRVLESLNDLPVTDSNQAELLRTLKQIEDEDNEMSKLKNAFEQLEESGEKEDSPDAVLKKIAEIMEESDVVGAFEDEINRIREKMEEGEEDEEEMEVVSATYSKKDPITKEDIKEPVKNRICGHVYDKDSVKEFIQMNKANRMAIYQCPVQGCGNKNNLSMDDLAPFPKFFELCK
;
A
#
# COMPACT_ATOMS: atom_id res chain seq x y z
N MET A 1 -26.63 7.76 24.16
CA MET A 1 -25.55 6.79 23.96
C MET A 1 -25.50 6.29 22.52
N ASP A 2 -26.65 6.14 21.84
CA ASP A 2 -26.74 5.95 20.38
C ASP A 2 -25.91 6.94 19.52
N LEU A 3 -25.89 8.24 19.85
CA LEU A 3 -25.01 9.21 19.15
C LEU A 3 -23.51 8.90 19.33
N SER A 4 -23.10 8.43 20.52
CA SER A 4 -21.71 8.08 20.81
C SER A 4 -21.27 6.85 20.02
N LEU A 5 -22.10 5.82 19.94
CA LEU A 5 -21.84 4.61 19.14
C LEU A 5 -21.79 4.92 17.63
N ARG A 6 -22.63 5.84 17.14
CA ARG A 6 -22.56 6.30 15.75
C ARG A 6 -21.27 7.05 15.45
N ASN A 7 -20.85 7.94 16.34
CA ASN A 7 -19.58 8.66 16.19
C ASN A 7 -18.39 7.69 16.22
N LEU A 8 -18.44 6.68 17.08
CA LEU A 8 -17.41 5.64 17.17
C LEU A 8 -17.28 4.85 15.86
N LYS A 9 -18.42 4.47 15.26
CA LYS A 9 -18.45 3.83 13.94
C LYS A 9 -17.87 4.73 12.84
N GLU A 10 -18.14 6.04 12.89
CA GLU A 10 -17.59 6.98 11.91
C GLU A 10 -16.06 7.08 12.03
N VAL A 11 -15.53 7.18 13.25
CA VAL A 11 -14.08 7.17 13.48
C VAL A 11 -13.46 5.85 13.01
N GLN A 12 -14.09 4.72 13.28
CA GLN A 12 -13.64 3.41 12.81
C GLN A 12 -13.62 3.31 11.27
N ASN A 13 -14.60 3.92 10.58
CA ASN A 13 -14.59 4.01 9.11
C ASN A 13 -13.47 4.91 8.58
N GLN A 14 -13.11 5.98 9.31
CA GLN A 14 -11.98 6.82 8.93
C GLN A 14 -10.66 6.06 9.09
N LEU A 15 -10.50 5.32 10.17
CA LEU A 15 -9.32 4.48 10.42
C LEU A 15 -9.15 3.43 9.32
N ARG A 16 -10.24 2.79 8.88
CA ARG A 16 -10.24 1.87 7.73
C ARG A 16 -9.67 2.50 6.46
N ARG A 17 -10.07 3.74 6.13
CA ARG A 17 -9.57 4.43 4.93
C ARG A 17 -8.08 4.71 5.00
N VAL A 18 -7.57 5.00 6.20
CA VAL A 18 -6.13 5.18 6.43
C VAL A 18 -5.40 3.85 6.23
N LEU A 19 -5.95 2.75 6.76
CA LEU A 19 -5.41 1.40 6.57
C LEU A 19 -5.36 0.99 5.09
N GLU A 20 -6.45 1.22 4.36
CA GLU A 20 -6.53 0.99 2.90
C GLU A 20 -5.47 1.81 2.15
N SER A 21 -5.32 3.09 2.49
CA SER A 21 -4.30 3.96 1.89
C SER A 21 -2.87 3.49 2.19
N LEU A 22 -2.64 2.96 3.40
CA LEU A 22 -1.33 2.45 3.82
C LEU A 22 -0.96 1.16 3.06
N ASN A 23 -1.94 0.29 2.80
CA ASN A 23 -1.74 -0.95 2.05
C ASN A 23 -1.32 -0.71 0.58
N ASP A 24 -1.79 0.39 -0.01
CA ASP A 24 -1.48 0.78 -1.39
C ASP A 24 -0.09 1.43 -1.55
N LEU A 25 0.59 1.78 -0.45
CA LEU A 25 1.92 2.38 -0.51
C LEU A 25 2.98 1.34 -0.87
N PRO A 26 3.95 1.69 -1.74
CA PRO A 26 5.09 0.82 -1.99
C PRO A 26 5.98 0.75 -0.74
N VAL A 27 6.32 -0.48 -0.34
CA VAL A 27 7.28 -0.75 0.72
C VAL A 27 8.67 -0.75 0.11
N THR A 28 9.59 -0.02 0.72
CA THR A 28 11.00 0.09 0.35
C THR A 28 11.84 0.07 1.61
N ASP A 29 13.12 -0.31 1.55
CA ASP A 29 14.02 -0.30 2.71
C ASP A 29 14.03 1.04 3.46
N SER A 30 13.86 2.15 2.73
CA SER A 30 13.89 3.49 3.33
C SER A 30 12.63 3.85 4.11
N ASN A 31 11.47 3.27 3.80
CA ASN A 31 10.18 3.62 4.41
C ASN A 31 9.56 2.48 5.25
N GLN A 32 10.04 1.23 5.12
CA GLN A 32 9.50 0.05 5.79
C GLN A 32 9.33 0.26 7.30
N ALA A 33 10.38 0.76 7.98
CA ALA A 33 10.33 0.99 9.41
C ALA A 33 9.30 2.07 9.82
N GLU A 34 9.04 3.05 8.95
CA GLU A 34 8.02 4.09 9.20
C GLU A 34 6.61 3.58 8.94
N LEU A 35 6.43 2.79 7.89
CA LEU A 35 5.16 2.13 7.57
C LEU A 35 4.73 1.15 8.68
N LEU A 36 5.66 0.32 9.17
CA LEU A 36 5.40 -0.59 10.30
C LEU A 36 5.05 0.16 11.58
N ARG A 37 5.71 1.29 11.87
CA ARG A 37 5.34 2.15 13.01
C ARG A 37 3.93 2.70 12.87
N THR A 38 3.57 3.17 11.67
CA THR A 38 2.24 3.70 11.38
C THR A 38 1.18 2.61 11.50
N LEU A 39 1.45 1.42 10.95
CA LEU A 39 0.55 0.27 11.05
C LEU A 39 0.30 -0.14 12.50
N LYS A 40 1.34 -0.12 13.34
CA LYS A 40 1.20 -0.37 14.77
C LYS A 40 0.32 0.67 15.47
N GLN A 41 0.45 1.95 15.12
CA GLN A 41 -0.43 2.98 15.69
C GLN A 41 -1.89 2.74 15.33
N ILE A 42 -2.16 2.33 14.08
CA ILE A 42 -3.52 1.97 13.63
C ILE A 42 -4.06 0.77 14.41
N GLU A 43 -3.23 -0.24 14.66
CA GLU A 43 -3.59 -1.41 15.47
C GLU A 43 -3.94 -1.02 16.91
N ASP A 44 -3.10 -0.21 17.56
CA ASP A 44 -3.33 0.27 18.92
C ASP A 44 -4.67 1.05 18.99
N GLU A 45 -4.94 1.94 18.02
CA GLU A 45 -6.18 2.71 17.93
C GLU A 45 -7.42 1.81 17.67
N ASP A 46 -7.34 0.83 16.77
CA ASP A 46 -8.47 -0.06 16.46
C ASP A 46 -8.82 -0.99 17.64
N ASN A 47 -7.80 -1.44 18.38
CA ASN A 47 -7.96 -2.18 19.62
C ASN A 47 -8.66 -1.33 20.69
N GLU A 48 -8.18 -0.11 20.95
CA GLU A 48 -8.82 0.80 21.92
C GLU A 48 -10.27 1.11 21.53
N MET A 49 -10.52 1.37 20.25
CA MET A 49 -11.87 1.64 19.72
C MET A 49 -12.82 0.47 19.91
N SER A 50 -12.35 -0.76 19.68
CA SER A 50 -13.16 -1.97 19.82
C SER A 50 -13.45 -2.28 21.29
N LYS A 51 -12.49 -2.08 22.19
CA LYS A 51 -12.68 -2.19 23.65
C LYS A 51 -13.65 -1.14 24.16
N LEU A 52 -13.51 0.11 23.72
CA LEU A 52 -14.41 1.20 24.11
C LEU A 52 -15.84 0.95 23.63
N LYS A 53 -16.00 0.43 22.40
CA LYS A 53 -17.31 0.02 21.86
C LYS A 53 -17.96 -1.04 22.74
N ASN A 54 -17.21 -2.08 23.08
CA ASN A 54 -17.67 -3.16 23.95
C ASN A 54 -18.06 -2.63 25.35
N ALA A 55 -17.28 -1.72 25.92
CA ALA A 55 -17.62 -1.08 27.19
C ALA A 55 -18.95 -0.29 27.12
N PHE A 56 -19.18 0.46 26.03
CA PHE A 56 -20.46 1.15 25.84
C PHE A 56 -21.65 0.19 25.70
N GLU A 57 -21.49 -0.90 24.95
CA GLU A 57 -22.53 -1.92 24.78
C GLU A 57 -22.88 -2.59 26.12
N GLN A 58 -21.87 -3.00 26.91
CA GLN A 58 -22.08 -3.58 28.23
C GLN A 58 -22.76 -2.61 29.21
N LEU A 59 -22.39 -1.33 29.17
CA LEU A 59 -23.05 -0.31 29.99
C LEU A 59 -24.53 -0.13 29.60
N GLU A 60 -24.83 -0.14 28.30
CA GLU A 60 -26.19 -0.05 27.78
C GLU A 60 -27.05 -1.23 28.26
N GLU A 61 -26.48 -2.44 28.23
CA GLU A 61 -27.13 -3.68 28.66
C GLU A 61 -27.31 -3.76 30.18
N SER A 62 -26.35 -3.26 30.96
CA SER A 62 -26.43 -3.28 32.43
C SER A 62 -27.63 -2.48 32.96
N GLY A 63 -28.09 -1.48 32.20
CA GLY A 63 -29.21 -0.60 32.59
C GLY A 63 -28.95 0.22 33.85
N GLU A 64 -27.74 0.17 34.39
CA GLU A 64 -27.33 0.90 35.60
C GLU A 64 -27.18 2.38 35.26
N LYS A 65 -27.92 3.21 35.99
CA LYS A 65 -27.74 4.65 35.93
C LYS A 65 -26.66 5.04 36.92
N GLU A 66 -25.48 5.28 36.39
CA GLU A 66 -24.40 5.92 37.14
C GLU A 66 -24.76 7.36 37.47
N ASP A 67 -24.58 7.73 38.74
CA ASP A 67 -25.01 9.04 39.26
C ASP A 67 -24.03 10.18 38.90
N SER A 68 -22.83 9.84 38.39
CA SER A 68 -21.82 10.83 38.03
C SER A 68 -21.00 10.46 36.78
N PRO A 69 -20.52 11.46 36.00
CA PRO A 69 -19.63 11.22 34.87
C PRO A 69 -18.33 10.48 35.23
N ASP A 70 -17.75 10.76 36.40
CA ASP A 70 -16.50 10.15 36.84
C ASP A 70 -16.65 8.65 37.09
N ALA A 71 -17.79 8.24 37.62
CA ALA A 71 -18.09 6.85 37.89
C ALA A 71 -18.36 6.06 36.59
N VAL A 72 -19.02 6.68 35.60
CA VAL A 72 -19.12 6.13 34.23
C VAL A 72 -17.72 5.91 33.63
N LEU A 73 -16.84 6.91 33.70
CA LEU A 73 -15.48 6.80 33.15
C LEU A 73 -14.67 5.71 33.84
N LYS A 74 -14.78 5.58 35.16
CA LYS A 74 -14.12 4.52 35.94
C LYS A 74 -14.58 3.13 35.49
N LYS A 75 -15.89 2.94 35.32
CA LYS A 75 -16.46 1.67 34.88
C LYS A 75 -16.08 1.33 33.43
N ILE A 76 -16.05 2.33 32.53
CA ILE A 76 -15.52 2.15 31.17
C ILE A 76 -14.07 1.66 31.21
N ALA A 77 -13.22 2.30 32.02
CA ALA A 77 -11.82 1.93 32.13
C ALA A 77 -11.64 0.50 32.66
N GLU A 78 -12.40 0.11 33.69
CA GLU A 78 -12.40 -1.26 34.23
C GLU A 78 -12.80 -2.28 33.15
N ILE A 79 -13.89 -2.03 32.41
CA ILE A 79 -14.33 -2.93 31.33
C ILE A 79 -13.27 -3.02 30.22
N MET A 80 -12.64 -1.91 29.84
CA MET A 80 -11.60 -1.89 28.81
C MET A 80 -10.34 -2.67 29.23
N GLU A 81 -9.97 -2.60 30.52
CA GLU A 81 -8.81 -3.32 31.07
C GLU A 81 -9.05 -4.83 31.13
N GLU A 82 -10.28 -5.26 31.44
CA GLU A 82 -10.69 -6.67 31.47
C GLU A 82 -11.07 -7.22 30.08
N SER A 83 -11.13 -6.38 29.04
CA SER A 83 -11.56 -6.77 27.71
C SER A 83 -10.44 -7.38 26.87
N ASP A 84 -10.65 -8.63 26.45
CA ASP A 84 -9.84 -9.34 25.45
C ASP A 84 -10.32 -9.09 24.01
N VAL A 85 -11.23 -8.13 23.80
CA VAL A 85 -11.70 -7.78 22.45
C VAL A 85 -10.54 -7.18 21.66
N VAL A 86 -10.29 -7.81 20.52
CA VAL A 86 -9.34 -7.37 19.50
C VAL A 86 -9.99 -6.36 18.54
N GLY A 87 -9.14 -5.61 17.85
CA GLY A 87 -9.53 -4.64 16.83
C GLY A 87 -10.35 -5.29 15.71
N ALA A 88 -11.28 -4.52 15.13
CA ALA A 88 -12.11 -4.99 14.03
C ALA A 88 -11.32 -5.25 12.72
N PHE A 89 -10.12 -4.70 12.61
CA PHE A 89 -9.25 -4.79 11.45
C PHE A 89 -8.01 -5.67 11.70
N GLU A 90 -7.96 -6.43 12.79
CA GLU A 90 -6.83 -7.30 13.14
C GLU A 90 -6.34 -8.14 11.96
N ASP A 91 -7.26 -8.84 11.28
CA ASP A 91 -6.94 -9.68 10.12
C ASP A 91 -6.31 -8.89 8.96
N GLU A 92 -6.78 -7.66 8.72
CA GLU A 92 -6.28 -6.81 7.64
C GLU A 92 -4.91 -6.21 7.99
N ILE A 93 -4.75 -5.78 9.23
CA ILE A 93 -3.49 -5.29 9.79
C ILE A 93 -2.41 -6.37 9.71
N ASN A 94 -2.73 -7.61 10.10
CA ASN A 94 -1.78 -8.72 10.05
C ASN A 94 -1.33 -9.01 8.62
N ARG A 95 -2.25 -9.04 7.64
CA ARG A 95 -1.90 -9.21 6.22
C ARG A 95 -0.99 -8.10 5.71
N ILE A 96 -1.25 -6.86 6.09
CA ILE A 96 -0.42 -5.71 5.69
C ILE A 96 0.95 -5.78 6.37
N ARG A 97 1.00 -6.21 7.63
CA ARG A 97 2.25 -6.38 8.38
C ARG A 97 3.13 -7.43 7.73
N GLU A 98 2.59 -8.60 7.41
CA GLU A 98 3.31 -9.69 6.71
C GLU A 98 3.92 -9.15 5.41
N LYS A 99 3.11 -8.51 4.55
CA LYS A 99 3.57 -7.87 3.31
C LYS A 99 4.68 -6.82 3.53
N MET A 100 4.65 -6.10 4.65
CA MET A 100 5.66 -5.08 4.98
C MET A 100 6.93 -5.67 5.58
N GLU A 101 6.85 -6.78 6.31
CA GLU A 101 7.97 -7.46 6.96
C GLU A 101 8.74 -8.38 6.01
N GLU A 102 8.06 -8.95 5.02
CA GLU A 102 8.62 -9.77 3.93
C GLU A 102 9.42 -8.95 2.89
N GLY A 103 10.13 -7.90 3.32
CA GLY A 103 10.84 -6.95 2.46
C GLY A 103 11.51 -7.60 1.24
N GLU A 104 11.04 -7.25 0.04
CA GLU A 104 11.51 -7.72 -1.27
C GLU A 104 11.94 -9.21 -1.34
N GLU A 105 11.07 -10.14 -0.96
CA GLU A 105 11.07 -11.48 -1.57
C GLU A 105 9.73 -11.71 -2.27
N ASP A 106 9.53 -11.02 -3.41
CA ASP A 106 8.75 -11.52 -4.56
C ASP A 106 8.75 -10.50 -5.71
N GLU A 107 9.93 -10.29 -6.31
CA GLU A 107 10.04 -9.96 -7.74
C GLU A 107 10.34 -11.21 -8.59
N GLU A 108 10.08 -12.42 -8.06
CA GLU A 108 10.04 -13.65 -8.84
C GLU A 108 8.67 -14.35 -8.69
N GLU A 109 7.90 -14.29 -9.78
CA GLU A 109 6.69 -15.08 -10.04
C GLU A 109 5.34 -14.44 -9.65
N MET A 110 5.15 -13.16 -9.99
CA MET A 110 3.84 -12.77 -10.53
C MET A 110 3.63 -13.58 -11.83
N GLU A 111 2.64 -14.46 -11.79
CA GLU A 111 2.19 -15.32 -12.89
C GLU A 111 2.41 -14.65 -14.25
N VAL A 112 3.04 -15.39 -15.16
CA VAL A 112 3.12 -15.07 -16.58
C VAL A 112 1.70 -14.99 -17.14
N VAL A 113 1.02 -13.86 -16.96
CA VAL A 113 0.07 -13.40 -17.95
C VAL A 113 0.92 -13.23 -19.18
N SER A 114 0.70 -14.08 -20.17
CA SER A 114 1.43 -14.10 -21.43
C SER A 114 1.24 -12.79 -22.19
N ALA A 115 1.87 -11.71 -21.73
CA ALA A 115 2.08 -10.51 -22.50
C ALA A 115 3.13 -10.91 -23.53
N THR A 116 2.69 -11.18 -24.75
CA THR A 116 3.60 -11.41 -25.88
C THR A 116 4.52 -10.20 -25.99
N TYR A 117 5.79 -10.38 -25.62
CA TYR A 117 6.79 -9.32 -25.73
C TYR A 117 7.09 -9.05 -27.21
N SER A 118 6.85 -7.82 -27.65
CA SER A 118 7.23 -7.37 -28.99
C SER A 118 8.74 -7.16 -29.06
N LYS A 119 9.40 -7.71 -30.09
CA LYS A 119 10.83 -7.46 -30.39
C LYS A 119 11.12 -6.00 -30.80
N LYS A 120 10.08 -5.22 -31.09
CA LYS A 120 10.17 -3.79 -31.43
C LYS A 120 10.19 -2.92 -30.20
N ASP A 121 11.17 -2.02 -30.14
CA ASP A 121 11.29 -0.99 -29.12
C ASP A 121 10.10 0.00 -29.18
N PRO A 122 9.37 0.21 -28.08
CA PRO A 122 8.29 1.19 -28.02
C PRO A 122 8.69 2.61 -28.41
N ILE A 123 9.95 3.00 -28.24
CA ILE A 123 10.46 4.36 -28.52
C ILE A 123 10.81 4.51 -30.00
N THR A 124 11.73 3.68 -30.50
CA THR A 124 12.29 3.83 -31.86
C THR A 124 11.55 3.03 -32.92
N LYS A 125 10.77 2.01 -32.52
CA LYS A 125 10.18 0.98 -33.40
C LYS A 125 11.21 0.08 -34.11
N GLU A 126 12.48 0.20 -33.76
CA GLU A 126 13.54 -0.69 -34.21
C GLU A 126 13.60 -1.97 -33.37
N ASP A 127 14.39 -2.95 -33.81
CA ASP A 127 14.60 -4.17 -33.03
C ASP A 127 15.43 -3.89 -31.77
N ILE A 128 14.96 -4.40 -30.64
CA ILE A 128 15.68 -4.33 -29.36
C ILE A 128 16.95 -5.18 -29.44
N LYS A 129 18.08 -4.60 -29.03
CA LYS A 129 19.40 -5.27 -28.97
C LYS A 129 19.82 -5.54 -27.53
N GLU A 130 19.72 -4.52 -26.67
CA GLU A 130 20.02 -4.63 -25.24
C GLU A 130 18.72 -4.40 -24.44
N PRO A 131 17.95 -5.47 -24.13
CA PRO A 131 16.67 -5.33 -23.46
C PRO A 131 16.84 -4.88 -22.01
N VAL A 132 16.14 -3.79 -21.66
CA VAL A 132 15.98 -3.34 -20.27
C VAL A 132 14.50 -3.24 -19.92
N LYS A 133 14.13 -3.73 -18.74
CA LYS A 133 12.76 -3.73 -18.21
C LYS A 133 12.63 -2.67 -17.14
N ASN A 134 11.57 -1.87 -17.22
CA ASN A 134 11.20 -0.96 -16.13
C ASN A 134 10.56 -1.76 -14.99
N ARG A 135 11.12 -1.68 -13.78
CA ARG A 135 10.65 -2.43 -12.60
C ARG A 135 9.25 -2.04 -12.17
N ILE A 136 8.88 -0.77 -12.34
CA ILE A 136 7.57 -0.23 -11.92
C ILE A 136 6.44 -0.69 -12.84
N CYS A 137 6.63 -0.67 -14.17
CA CYS A 137 5.56 -0.97 -15.13
C CYS A 137 5.74 -2.23 -15.97
N GLY A 138 6.89 -2.88 -15.89
CA GLY A 138 7.21 -4.12 -16.59
C GLY A 138 7.47 -4.00 -18.10
N HIS A 139 7.39 -2.80 -18.69
CA HIS A 139 7.66 -2.59 -20.12
C HIS A 139 9.15 -2.66 -20.44
N VAL A 140 9.45 -3.15 -21.65
CA VAL A 140 10.82 -3.40 -22.13
C VAL A 140 11.19 -2.41 -23.23
N TYR A 141 12.42 -1.92 -23.19
CA TYR A 141 13.00 -1.00 -24.17
C TYR A 141 14.36 -1.50 -24.63
N ASP A 142 14.86 -0.91 -25.71
CA ASP A 142 16.30 -0.94 -25.96
C ASP A 142 17.01 0.03 -25.01
N LYS A 143 18.13 -0.40 -24.43
CA LYS A 143 18.87 0.35 -23.42
C LYS A 143 19.38 1.70 -23.91
N ASP A 144 19.89 1.76 -25.14
CA ASP A 144 20.44 3.01 -25.67
C ASP A 144 19.30 3.97 -26.02
N SER A 145 18.20 3.45 -26.58
CA SER A 145 17.05 4.28 -26.96
C SER A 145 16.38 4.93 -25.76
N VAL A 146 16.14 4.19 -24.67
CA VAL A 146 15.51 4.74 -23.47
C VAL A 146 16.42 5.73 -22.73
N LYS A 147 17.74 5.47 -22.74
CA LYS A 147 18.72 6.39 -22.18
C LYS A 147 18.75 7.70 -22.94
N GLU A 148 18.77 7.65 -24.26
CA GLU A 148 18.71 8.85 -25.11
C GLU A 148 17.39 9.59 -24.93
N PHE A 149 16.26 8.87 -24.91
CA PHE A 149 14.93 9.46 -24.66
C PHE A 149 14.89 10.25 -23.34
N ILE A 150 15.39 9.68 -22.24
CA ILE A 150 15.45 10.36 -20.93
C ILE A 150 16.36 11.59 -21.01
N GLN A 151 17.55 11.46 -21.61
CA GLN A 151 18.52 12.55 -21.70
C GLN A 151 18.00 13.71 -22.56
N MET A 152 17.41 13.43 -23.71
CA MET A 152 16.83 14.44 -24.60
C MET A 152 15.68 15.19 -23.93
N ASN A 153 14.77 14.49 -23.24
CA ASN A 153 13.66 15.13 -22.55
C ASN A 153 14.14 16.00 -21.38
N LYS A 154 15.14 15.55 -20.62
CA LYS A 154 15.78 16.35 -19.56
C LYS A 154 16.48 17.59 -20.14
N ALA A 155 17.23 17.45 -21.23
CA ALA A 155 17.92 18.56 -21.89
C ALA A 155 16.92 19.60 -22.43
N ASN A 156 15.80 19.16 -22.97
CA ASN A 156 14.71 20.00 -23.47
C ASN A 156 13.79 20.53 -22.36
N ARG A 157 14.08 20.24 -21.08
CA ARG A 157 13.27 20.61 -19.90
C ARG A 157 11.80 20.22 -20.04
N MET A 158 11.52 19.08 -20.65
CA MET A 158 10.17 18.54 -20.72
C MET A 158 9.68 18.17 -19.32
N ALA A 159 8.49 18.65 -18.98
CA ALA A 159 7.88 18.35 -17.67
C ALA A 159 7.46 16.88 -17.55
N ILE A 160 7.12 16.24 -18.68
CA ILE A 160 6.56 14.88 -18.75
C ILE A 160 7.30 14.07 -19.81
N TYR A 161 7.87 12.94 -19.41
CA TYR A 161 8.55 11.95 -20.26
C TYR A 161 8.37 10.55 -19.65
N GLN A 162 7.10 10.17 -19.53
CA GLN A 162 6.63 8.90 -18.98
C GLN A 162 6.88 7.74 -19.95
N CYS A 163 6.52 6.53 -19.51
CA CYS A 163 6.50 5.33 -20.35
C CYS A 163 5.76 5.58 -21.69
N PRO A 164 6.39 5.29 -22.85
CA PRO A 164 5.80 5.52 -24.17
C PRO A 164 4.79 4.44 -24.59
N VAL A 165 4.62 3.37 -23.80
CA VAL A 165 3.63 2.34 -24.09
C VAL A 165 2.23 2.87 -23.79
N GLN A 166 1.34 2.80 -24.78
CA GLN A 166 -0.01 3.31 -24.66
C GLN A 166 -0.78 2.61 -23.53
N GLY A 167 -1.50 3.39 -22.73
CA GLY A 167 -2.27 2.85 -21.61
C GLY A 167 -1.44 2.46 -20.38
N CYS A 168 -0.14 2.75 -20.35
CA CYS A 168 0.69 2.48 -19.18
C CYS A 168 0.14 3.18 -17.91
N GLY A 169 0.00 2.40 -16.84
CA GLY A 169 -0.46 2.87 -15.53
C GLY A 169 0.58 3.70 -14.78
N ASN A 170 1.88 3.47 -15.05
CA ASN A 170 2.96 4.24 -14.43
C ASN A 170 2.99 5.68 -14.96
N LYS A 171 2.70 6.64 -14.07
CA LYS A 171 2.70 8.09 -14.35
C LYS A 171 4.00 8.79 -13.94
N ASN A 172 5.00 8.06 -13.46
CA ASN A 172 6.31 8.63 -13.15
C ASN A 172 7.10 8.86 -14.45
N ASN A 173 7.92 9.91 -14.44
CA ASN A 173 8.89 10.14 -15.51
C ASN A 173 9.93 9.01 -15.48
N LEU A 174 10.37 8.56 -16.66
CA LEU A 174 11.34 7.47 -16.75
C LEU A 174 12.68 7.86 -16.11
N SER A 175 13.19 7.00 -15.22
CA SER A 175 14.55 7.05 -14.70
C SER A 175 15.37 5.86 -15.16
N MET A 176 16.69 6.05 -15.30
CA MET A 176 17.61 4.93 -15.53
C MET A 176 17.71 4.01 -14.32
N ASP A 177 17.45 4.52 -13.12
CA ASP A 177 17.51 3.75 -11.87
C ASP A 177 16.36 2.72 -11.76
N ASP A 178 15.25 2.97 -12.46
CA ASP A 178 14.10 2.08 -12.51
C ASP A 178 14.23 0.98 -13.60
N LEU A 179 15.32 1.00 -14.38
CA LEU A 179 15.54 0.09 -15.51
C LEU A 179 16.59 -0.96 -15.17
N ALA A 180 16.19 -2.24 -15.26
CA ALA A 180 17.07 -3.38 -15.05
C ALA A 180 17.35 -4.13 -16.36
N PRO A 181 18.55 -4.70 -16.55
CA PRO A 181 18.83 -5.63 -17.66
C PRO A 181 17.83 -6.80 -17.67
N PHE A 182 17.31 -7.15 -18.84
CA PHE A 182 16.33 -8.23 -18.99
C PHE A 182 16.81 -9.33 -19.96
N PRO A 183 17.78 -10.17 -19.55
CA PRO A 183 18.45 -11.12 -20.46
C PRO A 183 17.51 -12.21 -21.01
N LYS A 184 16.46 -12.59 -20.28
CA LYS A 184 15.46 -13.60 -20.70
C LYS A 184 14.44 -13.06 -21.73
N PHE A 185 14.52 -11.79 -22.11
CA PHE A 185 13.54 -11.14 -23.01
C PHE A 185 13.30 -11.92 -24.32
N PHE A 186 14.38 -12.29 -25.02
CA PHE A 186 14.26 -12.96 -26.32
C PHE A 186 13.69 -14.37 -26.24
N GLU A 187 13.79 -15.03 -25.08
CA GLU A 187 13.19 -16.33 -24.81
C GLU A 187 11.67 -16.24 -24.65
N LEU A 188 11.18 -15.06 -24.24
CA LEU A 188 9.76 -14.77 -23.99
C LEU A 188 9.05 -14.14 -25.20
N CYS A 189 9.80 -13.63 -26.18
CA CYS A 189 9.28 -13.18 -27.47
C CYS A 189 8.89 -14.38 -28.36
N LYS A 190 7.69 -14.94 -28.15
CA LYS A 190 7.10 -15.96 -29.04
C LYS A 190 6.87 -15.43 -30.45
#